data_AF-A0A1G9EU13-F1
#
_entry.id   AF-A0A1G9EU13-F1
#
_cell.length_a   1.000
_cell.length_b   1.000
_cell.length_c   1.000
_cell.angle_alpha   90.00
_cell.angle_beta   90.00
_cell.angle_gamma   90.00
#
_symmetry.space_group_name_H-M   'P 1'
#
loop_
_entity.id
_entity.type
_entity.pdbx_description
1 polymer ?
#
loop_
_entity_poly.entity_id
_entity_poly.type
_entity_poly.pdbx_seq_one_letter_code
_entity_poly.pdbx_strand_id
1 'polypeptide(L)'
;MRRTSTKRPITVAGRPASSTDPATWATFAEAKASSAGVGLGFVLGGGIGCIDLDHCIVDGTLAGWAAEYIRSVTEPVIFTEVSQSGEGVHLFIEAPEAPGRKIRDGRNIERYTTGRYIAVTGNKLIL
;
A
#
# COMPACT_ATOMS: atom_id res chain seq x y z
N MET A 1 9.15 -5.08 5.65
CA MET A 1 10.40 -4.40 5.25
C MET A 1 10.40 -2.94 5.70
N ARG A 2 11.50 -2.20 5.50
CA ARG A 2 11.61 -0.75 5.75
C ARG A 2 11.57 0.01 4.41
N ARG A 3 11.51 1.35 4.46
CA ARG A 3 11.58 2.21 3.26
C ARG A 3 12.30 3.53 3.51
N THR A 4 12.80 4.14 2.44
CA THR A 4 13.36 5.50 2.42
C THR A 4 12.28 6.58 2.29
N SER A 5 12.66 7.86 2.38
CA SER A 5 11.74 9.01 2.17
C SER A 5 11.17 9.06 0.75
N THR A 6 11.93 8.58 -0.25
CA THR A 6 11.48 8.46 -1.65
C THR A 6 10.74 7.16 -1.93
N LYS A 7 10.25 6.47 -0.88
CA LYS A 7 9.49 5.21 -0.99
C LYS A 7 10.26 4.13 -1.75
N ARG A 8 11.59 4.06 -1.57
CA ARG A 8 12.37 2.90 -2.00
C ARG A 8 12.37 1.83 -0.90
N PRO A 9 12.05 0.55 -1.19
CA PRO A 9 12.10 -0.52 -0.20
C PRO A 9 13.55 -0.81 0.19
N ILE A 10 13.78 -1.00 1.48
CA ILE A 10 15.07 -1.36 2.06
C ILE A 10 14.91 -2.45 3.12
N THR A 11 15.96 -3.24 3.32
CA THR A 11 16.03 -4.23 4.40
C THR A 11 16.08 -3.53 5.76
N VAL A 12 15.94 -4.30 6.85
CA VAL A 12 16.10 -3.79 8.22
C VAL A 12 17.52 -3.29 8.53
N ALA A 13 18.50 -3.60 7.67
CA ALA A 13 19.87 -3.10 7.73
C ALA A 13 20.12 -1.92 6.77
N GLY A 14 19.10 -1.41 6.08
CA GLY A 14 19.19 -0.24 5.22
C GLY A 14 19.70 -0.48 3.78
N ARG A 15 19.92 -1.73 3.38
CA ARG A 15 20.28 -2.09 1.99
C ARG A 15 19.03 -2.12 1.11
N PRO A 16 19.14 -1.98 -0.23
CA PRO A 16 18.00 -2.17 -1.13
C PRO A 16 17.30 -3.52 -0.87
N ALA A 17 15.98 -3.53 -0.87
CA ALA A 17 15.17 -4.73 -0.80
C ALA A 17 14.37 -4.93 -2.09
N SER A 18 14.03 -6.17 -2.39
CA SER A 18 13.22 -6.54 -3.55
C SER A 18 11.78 -6.80 -3.12
N SER A 19 10.80 -6.48 -3.97
CA SER A 19 9.39 -6.86 -3.73
C SER A 19 9.07 -8.30 -4.16
N THR A 20 10.05 -9.04 -4.67
CA THR A 20 9.87 -10.42 -5.17
C THR A 20 10.91 -11.40 -4.64
N ASP A 21 11.87 -10.95 -3.83
CA ASP A 21 12.86 -11.82 -3.17
C ASP A 21 12.65 -11.83 -1.65
N PRO A 22 12.03 -12.90 -1.11
CA PRO A 22 11.78 -13.06 0.33
C PRO A 22 13.03 -12.98 1.21
N ALA A 23 14.23 -13.28 0.68
CA ALA A 23 15.47 -13.17 1.45
C ALA A 23 15.81 -11.73 1.85
N THR A 24 15.19 -10.74 1.20
CA THR A 24 15.34 -9.32 1.54
C THR A 24 14.23 -8.80 2.46
N TRP A 25 13.26 -9.63 2.81
CA TRP A 25 12.14 -9.25 3.66
C TRP A 25 12.47 -9.48 5.14
N ALA A 26 11.56 -9.04 5.99
CA ALA A 26 11.67 -9.19 7.44
C ALA A 26 10.26 -9.26 8.02
N THR A 27 10.13 -9.87 9.19
CA THR A 27 8.90 -9.87 9.96
C THR A 27 8.49 -8.45 10.36
N PHE A 28 7.23 -8.28 10.76
CA PHE A 28 6.77 -6.99 11.28
C PHE A 28 7.55 -6.56 12.53
N ALA A 29 7.85 -7.47 13.45
CA ALA A 29 8.59 -7.18 14.67
C ALA A 29 9.99 -6.64 14.37
N GLU A 30 10.74 -7.30 13.48
CA GLU A 30 12.08 -6.87 13.05
C GLU A 30 12.03 -5.51 12.32
N ALA A 31 11.06 -5.32 11.42
CA ALA A 31 10.89 -4.05 10.71
C ALA A 31 10.47 -2.91 11.65
N LYS A 32 9.69 -3.19 12.69
CA LYS A 32 9.30 -2.20 13.70
C LYS A 32 10.47 -1.81 14.61
N ALA A 33 11.32 -2.76 14.98
CA ALA A 33 12.49 -2.52 15.83
C ALA A 33 13.63 -1.79 15.09
N SER A 34 13.69 -1.90 13.76
CA SER A 34 14.73 -1.27 12.95
C SER A 34 14.56 0.25 12.82
N SER A 35 15.67 0.98 12.93
CA SER A 35 15.77 2.42 12.66
C SER A 35 16.10 2.77 11.21
N ALA A 36 16.27 1.78 10.32
CA ALA A 36 16.65 2.02 8.93
C ALA A 36 15.54 2.75 8.16
N GLY A 37 15.90 3.81 7.43
CA GLY A 37 14.93 4.61 6.69
C GLY A 37 13.87 5.26 7.58
N VAL A 38 12.72 5.58 7.01
CA VAL A 38 11.74 6.50 7.65
C VAL A 38 10.37 5.86 7.86
N GLY A 39 10.19 4.59 7.53
CA GLY A 39 8.90 3.93 7.70
C GLY A 39 8.89 2.47 7.27
N LEU A 40 7.73 1.87 7.43
CA LEU A 40 7.47 0.47 7.11
C LEU A 40 7.01 0.31 5.66
N GLY A 41 7.23 -0.89 5.14
CA GLY A 41 6.66 -1.36 3.89
C GLY A 41 6.16 -2.80 4.03
N PHE A 42 5.03 -3.07 3.38
CA PHE A 42 4.38 -4.37 3.35
C PHE A 42 4.45 -4.95 1.92
N VAL A 43 4.91 -6.18 1.75
CA VAL A 43 4.92 -6.84 0.44
C VAL A 43 3.61 -7.58 0.26
N LEU A 44 2.96 -7.37 -0.89
CA LEU A 44 1.69 -7.99 -1.25
C LEU A 44 1.91 -9.44 -1.71
N GLY A 45 0.93 -10.28 -1.43
CA GLY A 45 0.97 -11.72 -1.70
C GLY A 45 0.27 -12.51 -0.58
N GLY A 46 0.22 -13.84 -0.73
CA GLY A 46 -0.31 -14.71 0.33
C GLY A 46 -1.79 -14.45 0.66
N GLY A 47 -2.57 -13.99 -0.31
CA GLY A 47 -3.99 -13.67 -0.16
C GLY A 47 -4.28 -12.21 0.20
N ILE A 48 -3.27 -11.36 0.39
CA ILE A 48 -3.46 -9.93 0.68
C ILE A 48 -3.04 -9.06 -0.52
N GLY A 49 -3.98 -8.27 -1.00
CA GLY A 49 -3.77 -7.24 -2.00
C GLY A 49 -3.94 -5.82 -1.47
N CYS A 50 -3.67 -4.87 -2.34
CA CYS A 50 -3.92 -3.45 -2.11
C CYS A 50 -4.47 -2.81 -3.38
N ILE A 51 -5.52 -2.01 -3.19
CA ILE A 51 -5.98 -1.03 -4.14
C ILE A 51 -5.45 0.33 -3.67
N ASP A 52 -4.66 0.98 -4.52
CA ASP A 52 -4.08 2.30 -4.30
C ASP A 52 -4.87 3.33 -5.12
N LEU A 53 -5.46 4.30 -4.42
CA LEU A 53 -6.19 5.43 -4.99
C LEU A 53 -5.34 6.69 -4.82
N ASP A 54 -4.66 7.12 -5.88
CA ASP A 54 -3.80 8.29 -5.87
C ASP A 54 -4.60 9.59 -6.03
N HIS A 55 -4.18 10.64 -5.32
CA HIS A 55 -4.76 12.00 -5.37
C HIS A 55 -6.29 12.02 -5.25
N CYS A 56 -6.82 11.18 -4.36
CA CYS A 56 -8.24 11.04 -4.10
C CYS A 56 -8.71 11.82 -2.86
N ILE A 57 -7.79 12.41 -2.09
CA ILE A 57 -8.12 13.33 -0.99
C ILE A 57 -7.68 14.73 -1.42
N VAL A 58 -8.63 15.66 -1.45
CA VAL A 58 -8.42 17.07 -1.81
C VAL A 58 -8.94 17.92 -0.66
N ASP A 59 -8.09 18.78 -0.11
CA ASP A 59 -8.41 19.63 1.05
C ASP A 59 -9.01 18.84 2.23
N GLY A 60 -8.44 17.65 2.48
CA GLY A 60 -8.88 16.75 3.55
C GLY A 60 -10.19 16.00 3.27
N THR A 61 -10.78 16.16 2.09
CA THR A 61 -12.04 15.52 1.70
C THR A 61 -11.82 14.45 0.64
N LEU A 62 -12.42 13.27 0.83
CA LEU A 62 -12.38 12.20 -0.14
C LEU A 62 -13.21 12.56 -1.39
N ALA A 63 -12.61 12.45 -2.57
CA ALA A 63 -13.26 12.73 -3.84
C ALA A 63 -14.43 11.78 -4.09
N GLY A 64 -15.50 12.30 -4.72
CA GLY A 64 -16.72 11.51 -4.99
C GLY A 64 -16.46 10.22 -5.78
N TRP A 65 -15.59 10.28 -6.79
CA TRP A 65 -15.21 9.11 -7.60
C TRP A 65 -14.53 8.02 -6.76
N ALA A 66 -13.75 8.42 -5.75
CA ALA A 66 -13.03 7.50 -4.89
C ALA A 66 -14.01 6.83 -3.91
N ALA A 67 -14.92 7.60 -3.32
CA ALA A 67 -15.99 7.06 -2.50
C ALA A 67 -16.88 6.07 -3.28
N GLU A 68 -17.22 6.38 -4.53
CA GLU A 68 -17.95 5.47 -5.43
C GLU A 68 -17.15 4.21 -5.75
N TYR A 69 -15.87 4.36 -6.08
CA TYR A 69 -15.01 3.23 -6.37
C TYR A 69 -14.89 2.30 -5.16
N ILE A 70 -14.65 2.85 -3.97
CA ILE A 70 -14.56 2.08 -2.73
C ILE A 70 -15.87 1.31 -2.46
N ARG A 71 -17.04 1.92 -2.67
CA ARG A 71 -18.33 1.22 -2.57
C ARG A 71 -18.51 0.11 -3.61
N SER A 72 -17.80 0.17 -4.73
CA SER A 72 -17.86 -0.84 -5.78
C SER A 72 -16.89 -2.02 -5.57
N VAL A 73 -15.96 -1.91 -4.61
CA VAL A 73 -15.03 -2.99 -4.26
C VAL A 73 -15.82 -4.15 -3.67
N THR A 74 -15.71 -5.32 -4.30
CA THR A 74 -16.41 -6.54 -3.88
C THR A 74 -15.53 -7.46 -3.03
N GLU A 75 -14.21 -7.29 -3.08
CA GLU A 75 -13.29 -8.00 -2.22
C GLU A 75 -13.43 -7.56 -0.74
N PRO A 76 -13.27 -8.46 0.24
CA PRO A 76 -13.27 -8.08 1.64
C PRO A 76 -12.17 -7.07 1.94
N VAL A 77 -12.54 -5.86 2.38
CA VAL A 77 -11.60 -4.82 2.81
C VAL A 77 -11.23 -5.07 4.28
N ILE A 78 -9.95 -5.35 4.53
CA ILE A 78 -9.46 -5.67 5.87
C ILE A 78 -8.85 -4.46 6.58
N PHE A 79 -8.36 -3.47 5.83
CA PHE A 79 -7.79 -2.25 6.39
C PHE A 79 -7.76 -1.14 5.34
N THR A 80 -8.04 0.08 5.77
CA THR A 80 -7.94 1.28 4.93
C THR A 80 -7.06 2.30 5.63
N GLU A 81 -6.11 2.89 4.91
CA GLU A 81 -5.27 3.96 5.42
C GLU A 81 -5.14 5.12 4.45
N VAL A 82 -4.85 6.30 5.00
CA VAL A 82 -4.35 7.44 4.22
C VAL A 82 -2.89 7.17 3.86
N SER A 83 -2.55 7.35 2.59
CA SER A 83 -1.20 7.10 2.07
C SER A 83 -0.20 8.14 2.60
N GLN A 84 1.08 7.91 2.34
CA GLN A 84 2.17 8.76 2.85
C GLN A 84 2.18 10.19 2.31
N SER A 85 1.48 10.46 1.19
CA SER A 85 1.34 11.83 0.70
C SER A 85 0.27 12.62 1.46
N GLY A 86 -0.63 11.95 2.17
CA GLY A 86 -1.85 12.57 2.71
C GLY A 86 -2.98 12.74 1.69
N GLU A 87 -2.70 12.52 0.41
CA GLU A 87 -3.63 12.75 -0.71
C GLU A 87 -4.19 11.46 -1.31
N GLY A 88 -3.66 10.29 -0.92
CA GLY A 88 -4.08 8.99 -1.43
C GLY A 88 -4.67 8.08 -0.36
N VAL A 89 -5.29 6.99 -0.80
CA VAL A 89 -5.88 5.97 0.07
C VAL A 89 -5.43 4.59 -0.37
N HIS A 90 -4.95 3.79 0.58
CA HIS A 90 -4.71 2.36 0.37
C HIS A 90 -5.89 1.57 0.97
N LEU A 91 -6.49 0.68 0.18
CA LEU A 91 -7.42 -0.34 0.64
C LEU A 91 -6.71 -1.68 0.58
N PHE A 92 -6.40 -2.26 1.74
CA PHE A 92 -5.93 -3.62 1.85
C PHE A 92 -7.13 -4.56 1.79
N ILE A 93 -7.04 -5.54 0.88
CA ILE A 93 -8.12 -6.47 0.56
C ILE A 93 -7.65 -7.91 0.67
N GLU A 94 -8.57 -8.81 0.99
CA GLU A 94 -8.38 -10.25 0.77
C GLU A 94 -8.67 -10.58 -0.69
N ALA A 95 -7.67 -11.08 -1.40
CA ALA A 95 -7.80 -11.42 -2.81
C ALA A 95 -6.76 -12.45 -3.27
N PRO A 96 -7.12 -13.35 -4.21
CA PRO A 96 -6.15 -14.22 -4.85
C PRO A 96 -5.11 -13.43 -5.65
N GLU A 97 -3.93 -14.02 -5.80
CA GLU A 97 -2.86 -13.44 -6.62
C GLU A 97 -3.28 -13.36 -8.08
N ALA A 98 -3.07 -12.20 -8.69
CA ALA A 98 -3.47 -11.90 -10.06
C ALA A 98 -2.57 -10.80 -10.64
N PRO A 99 -2.49 -10.68 -11.97
CA PRO A 99 -1.79 -9.57 -12.61
C PRO A 99 -2.34 -8.22 -12.13
N GLY A 100 -1.42 -7.27 -11.92
CA GLY A 100 -1.79 -5.92 -11.52
C GLY A 100 -2.65 -5.21 -12.56
N ARG A 101 -3.54 -4.33 -12.10
CA ARG A 101 -4.44 -3.55 -12.96
C ARG A 101 -4.27 -2.07 -12.66
N LYS A 102 -4.29 -1.25 -13.70
CA LYS A 102 -4.25 0.22 -13.59
C LYS A 102 -5.43 0.82 -14.34
N ILE A 103 -6.09 1.79 -13.72
CA ILE A 103 -7.13 2.62 -14.35
C ILE A 103 -6.57 4.04 -14.40
N ARG A 104 -6.58 4.63 -15.61
CA ARG A 104 -5.99 5.93 -15.95
C ARG A 104 -6.94 6.69 -16.87
N ASP A 105 -8.14 6.97 -16.39
CA ASP A 105 -9.25 7.58 -17.14
C ASP A 105 -9.67 8.94 -16.55
N GLY A 106 -8.69 9.68 -16.04
CA GLY A 106 -8.90 10.85 -15.17
C GLY A 106 -8.87 10.49 -13.70
N ARG A 107 -9.00 9.20 -13.35
CA ARG A 107 -8.69 8.64 -12.04
C ARG A 107 -7.32 7.98 -12.06
N ASN A 108 -6.68 7.86 -10.90
CA ASN A 108 -5.45 7.08 -10.73
C ASN A 108 -5.70 5.96 -9.72
N ILE A 109 -6.06 4.78 -10.23
CA ILE A 109 -6.33 3.59 -9.42
C ILE A 109 -5.37 2.48 -9.83
N GLU A 110 -4.70 1.86 -8.87
CA GLU A 110 -3.86 0.69 -9.10
C GLU A 110 -4.27 -0.45 -8.17
N ARG A 111 -4.43 -1.66 -8.69
CA ARG A 111 -4.72 -2.86 -7.91
C ARG A 111 -3.59 -3.86 -8.08
N TYR A 112 -3.04 -4.31 -6.96
CA TYR A 112 -2.01 -5.34 -6.91
C TYR A 112 -2.33 -6.37 -5.84
N THR A 113 -2.06 -7.65 -6.12
CA THR A 113 -2.21 -8.73 -5.13
C THR A 113 -0.92 -9.54 -4.94
N THR A 114 0.13 -9.23 -5.69
CA THR A 114 1.45 -9.87 -5.60
C THR A 114 2.51 -9.01 -6.28
N GLY A 115 3.79 -9.31 -6.06
CA GLY A 115 4.95 -8.73 -6.76
C GLY A 115 5.21 -7.24 -6.53
N ARG A 116 4.41 -6.59 -5.68
CA ARG A 116 4.54 -5.17 -5.28
C ARG A 116 4.62 -5.06 -3.77
N TYR A 117 5.17 -3.94 -3.32
CA TYR A 117 5.14 -3.57 -1.92
C TYR A 117 4.42 -2.23 -1.78
N ILE A 118 3.77 -2.02 -0.64
CA ILE A 118 3.09 -0.79 -0.27
C ILE A 118 3.86 -0.13 0.87
N ALA A 119 4.11 1.16 0.71
CA ALA A 119 4.69 1.99 1.73
C ALA A 119 3.58 2.39 2.72
N VAL A 120 3.55 1.74 3.88
CA VAL A 120 2.41 1.84 4.81
C VAL A 120 2.53 3.01 5.80
N THR A 121 1.41 3.52 6.28
CA THR A 121 1.35 4.58 7.29
C THR A 121 0.77 4.10 8.62
N GLY A 122 -0.15 3.14 8.59
CA GLY A 122 -1.00 2.79 9.72
C GLY A 122 -2.01 3.88 10.09
N ASN A 123 -2.10 4.96 9.32
CA ASN A 123 -3.03 6.05 9.56
C ASN A 123 -4.43 5.63 9.08
N LYS A 124 -5.14 4.92 9.95
CA LYS A 124 -6.44 4.33 9.64
C LYS A 124 -7.41 5.39 9.14
N LEU A 125 -7.95 5.18 7.94
CA LEU A 125 -9.07 5.93 7.42
C LEU A 125 -10.36 5.20 7.77
N ILE A 126 -11.27 5.92 8.43
CA ILE A 126 -12.63 5.44 8.70
C ILE A 126 -13.51 5.99 7.59
N LEU A 127 -14.15 5.09 6.84
CA LEU A 127 -15.01 5.37 5.69
C LEU A 127 -16.49 5.37 6.10
#